data_AF-A0A6M0QV58-F1
#
_entry.id   AF-A0A6M0QV58-F1
#
_cell.length_a   1.000
_cell.length_b   1.000
_cell.length_c   1.000
_cell.angle_alpha   90.00
_cell.angle_beta   90.00
_cell.angle_gamma   90.00
#
_symmetry.space_group_name_H-M   'P 1'
#
loop_
_entity.id
_entity.type
_entity.pdbx_description
1 polymer ?
#
loop_
_entity_poly.entity_id
_entity_poly.type
_entity_poly.pdbx_seq_one_letter_code
_entity_poly.pdbx_strand_id
1 'polypeptide(L)' 'MQIPTNSRDIIRRLEAEGWVLVSSKGSHHKFRKGGQTVIVPHPKKDLPQGTARNIARFAGWLKEMP' A
#
# COMPACT_ATOMS: atom_id res chain seq x y z
N MET A 1 14.06 -3.49 7.69
CA MET A 1 12.74 -3.97 7.23
C MET A 1 12.66 -3.76 5.73
N GLN A 2 12.46 -4.82 4.93
CA GLN A 2 12.33 -4.69 3.49
C GLN A 2 10.90 -4.26 3.15
N ILE A 3 10.75 -3.12 2.50
CA ILE A 3 9.44 -2.62 2.04
C ILE A 3 9.20 -3.24 0.66
N PRO A 4 8.07 -3.93 0.42
CA PRO A 4 7.77 -4.48 -0.90
C PRO A 4 7.60 -3.35 -1.91
N THR A 5 8.34 -3.41 -3.03
CA THR A 5 8.22 -2.45 -4.15
C THR A 5 7.21 -2.90 -5.20
N ASN A 6 6.85 -4.18 -5.20
CA ASN A 6 5.88 -4.71 -6.13
C ASN A 6 4.45 -4.41 -5.68
N SER A 7 3.69 -3.72 -6.54
CA SER A 7 2.29 -3.37 -6.26
C SER A 7 1.45 -4.59 -5.90
N ARG A 8 1.71 -5.77 -6.49
CA ARG A 8 0.98 -7.01 -6.20
C ARG A 8 1.22 -7.50 -4.77
N ASP A 9 2.46 -7.41 -4.31
CA ASP A 9 2.83 -7.87 -2.95
C ASP A 9 2.34 -6.88 -1.89
N ILE A 10 2.36 -5.58 -2.19
CA ILE A 10 1.72 -4.55 -1.37
C ILE A 10 0.21 -4.83 -1.24
N ILE A 11 -0.49 -5.04 -2.36
CA ILE A 11 -1.95 -5.27 -2.36
C ILE A 11 -2.30 -6.50 -1.55
N ARG A 12 -1.62 -7.63 -1.78
CA ARG A 12 -1.86 -8.88 -1.02
C ARG A 12 -1.69 -8.67 0.48
N ARG A 13 -0.66 -7.93 0.89
CA ARG A 13 -0.43 -7.64 2.30
C ARG A 13 -1.51 -6.72 2.88
N LEU A 14 -1.92 -5.69 2.15
CA LEU A 14 -3.02 -4.81 2.54
C LEU A 14 -4.31 -5.64 2.73
N GLU A 15 -4.67 -6.48 1.77
CA GLU A 15 -5.84 -7.36 1.84
C GLU A 15 -5.78 -8.31 3.05
N ALA A 16 -4.62 -8.94 3.29
CA ALA A 16 -4.40 -9.82 4.44
C ALA A 16 -4.52 -9.08 5.79
N GLU A 17 -4.19 -7.80 5.82
CA GLU A 17 -4.37 -6.94 7.00
C GLU A 17 -5.80 -6.37 7.12
N GLY A 18 -6.72 -6.74 6.22
CA GLY A 18 -8.12 -6.31 6.24
C GLY A 18 -8.37 -4.94 5.59
N TRP A 19 -7.48 -4.47 4.74
CA TRP A 19 -7.77 -3.34 3.87
C TRP A 19 -8.69 -3.77 2.74
N VAL A 20 -9.70 -2.95 2.45
CA VAL A 20 -10.67 -3.21 1.37
C VAL A 20 -10.47 -2.26 0.21
N LEU A 21 -10.49 -2.78 -1.02
CA LEU A 21 -10.49 -1.96 -2.23
C LEU A 21 -11.85 -1.25 -2.34
N VAL A 22 -11.86 0.07 -2.23
CA VAL A 22 -13.10 0.87 -2.30
C VAL A 22 -13.36 1.46 -3.68
N SER A 23 -12.30 1.76 -4.42
CA SER A 23 -12.41 2.21 -5.81
C SER A 23 -11.09 2.05 -6.54
N SER A 24 -11.16 1.93 -7.86
CA SER A 24 -10.00 2.01 -8.73
C SER A 24 -10.32 2.93 -9.90
N LYS A 25 -9.38 3.82 -10.25
CA LYS A 25 -9.47 4.66 -11.45
C LYS A 25 -8.17 4.57 -12.22
N GLY A 26 -8.21 3.92 -13.38
CA GLY A 26 -7.01 3.62 -14.16
C GLY A 26 -6.01 2.83 -13.32
N SER A 27 -4.78 3.34 -13.21
CA SER A 27 -3.71 2.68 -12.46
C SER A 27 -3.73 2.94 -10.95
N HIS A 28 -4.71 3.66 -10.40
CA HIS A 28 -4.74 4.00 -8.97
C HIS A 28 -5.82 3.20 -8.24
N HIS A 29 -5.40 2.28 -7.38
CA HIS A 29 -6.27 1.45 -6.55
C HIS A 29 -6.35 2.05 -5.14
N LYS A 30 -7.55 2.39 -4.70
CA LYS A 30 -7.81 3.01 -3.40
C LYS A 30 -8.27 1.95 -2.40
N PHE A 31 -7.48 1.76 -1.36
CA PHE A 31 -7.77 0.85 -0.25
C PHE A 31 -8.16 1.63 1.01
N ARG A 32 -9.10 1.10 1.80
CA ARG A 32 -9.56 1.72 3.06
C ARG A 32 -9.54 0.72 4.20
N LYS A 33 -9.15 1.17 5.40
CA LYS A 33 -9.23 0.40 6.66
C LYS A 33 -9.44 1.36 7.83
N GLY A 34 -10.48 1.16 8.63
CA GLY A 34 -10.67 1.89 9.90
C GLY A 34 -10.64 3.42 9.81
N GLY A 35 -11.00 4.01 8.67
CA GLY A 35 -10.94 5.46 8.42
C GLY A 35 -9.67 5.94 7.70
N GLN A 36 -8.62 5.13 7.61
CA GLN A 36 -7.45 5.41 6.80
C GLN A 36 -7.67 4.99 5.35
N THR A 37 -7.08 5.75 4.41
CA THR A 37 -7.15 5.48 2.98
C THR A 37 -5.74 5.50 2.40
N VAL A 38 -5.40 4.47 1.62
CA VAL A 38 -4.11 4.39 0.91
C VAL A 38 -4.36 4.17 -0.58
N ILE A 39 -3.52 4.76 -1.43
CA ILE A 39 -3.60 4.63 -2.88
C ILE A 39 -2.38 3.85 -3.35
N VAL A 40 -2.61 2.74 -4.03
CA VAL A 40 -1.57 1.88 -4.59
C VAL A 40 -1.59 2.01 -6.12
N PRO A 41 -0.49 2.45 -6.76
CA PRO A 41 -0.38 2.41 -8.21
C PRO A 41 -0.24 0.96 -8.67
N HIS A 42 -1.18 0.46 -9.45
CA HIS A 42 -1.18 -0.88 -10.01
C HIS A 42 -1.79 -0.86 -11.42
N PRO A 43 -1.20 -1.57 -12.41
CA PRO A 43 -0.09 -2.52 -12.28
C PRO A 43 1.31 -1.86 -12.34
N LYS A 44 2.12 -2.04 -11.29
CA LYS A 44 3.53 -1.64 -11.23
C LYS A 44 4.36 -2.75 -10.60
N LYS A 45 5.34 -3.28 -11.34
CA LYS A 45 6.25 -4.32 -10.84
C LYS A 45 7.28 -3.74 -9.85
N ASP A 46 7.72 -2.52 -10.09
CA ASP A 46 8.64 -1.80 -9.21
C ASP A 46 8.10 -0.39 -8.99
N LEU A 47 7.62 -0.14 -7.77
CA LEU A 47 7.23 1.18 -7.30
C LEU A 47 8.47 1.90 -6.78
N PRO A 48 8.59 3.22 -7.03
CA PRO A 48 9.64 4.02 -6.42
C PRO A 48 9.67 3.79 -4.91
N GLN A 49 10.87 3.66 -4.33
CA GLN A 49 11.06 3.39 -2.90
C GLN A 49 10.31 4.40 -2.02
N GLY A 50 10.25 5.67 -2.41
CA GLY A 50 9.47 6.70 -1.71
C GLY A 50 7.96 6.40 -1.70
N THR A 51 7.40 5.92 -2.81
CA THR A 51 5.99 5.52 -2.92
C THR A 51 5.71 4.30 -2.06
N ALA A 52 6.53 3.26 -2.17
CA ALA A 52 6.40 2.04 -1.37
C ALA A 52 6.51 2.36 0.13
N ARG A 53 7.45 3.24 0.51
CA ARG A 53 7.62 3.70 1.90
C ARG A 53 6.44 4.51 2.40
N ASN A 54 5.87 5.40 1.60
CA ASN A 54 4.67 6.13 1.98
C ASN A 54 3.49 5.19 2.22
N ILE A 55 3.28 4.22 1.32
CA ILE A 55 2.24 3.19 1.50
C ILE A 55 2.49 2.40 2.79
N ALA A 56 3.72 1.95 3.01
CA ALA A 56 4.11 1.23 4.22
C ALA A 56 3.90 2.07 5.49
N ARG A 57 4.15 3.38 5.45
CA ARG A 57 3.90 4.30 6.56
C ARG A 57 2.41 4.38 6.89
N PHE A 58 1.57 4.61 5.89
CA PHE A 58 0.11 4.67 6.07
C PHE A 58 -0.49 3.33 6.51
N ALA A 59 0.09 2.22 6.03
CA ALA A 59 -0.30 0.88 6.42
C ALA A 59 0.25 0.45 7.80
N GLY A 60 1.07 1.29 8.46
CA GLY A 60 1.65 0.99 9.77
C GLY A 60 2.77 -0.05 9.73
N TRP A 61 3.37 -0.32 8.57
CA TRP A 61 4.46 -1.29 8.39
C TRP A 61 5.82 -0.73 8.79
N LEU A 62 5.93 0.60 8.87
CA LEU A 62 7.13 1.25 9.40
C LEU A 62 6.98 1.38 10.91
N LYS A 63 7.74 0.57 11.66
CA LYS A 63 8.12 0.94 13.02
C LYS A 63 9.14 2.06 12.90
N GLU A 64 8.69 3.31 12.86
CA GLU A 64 9.53 4.41 13.35
C GLU A 64 9.60 4.17 14.86
N MET A 65 10.73 3.64 15.33
CA MET A 65 11.00 3.54 16.77
C MET A 65 11.06 4.99 17.31
N PRO A 66 10.47 5.25 18.49
CA PRO A 66 10.49 6.58 19.10
C PRO A 66 11.90 7.08 19.38
#